data_AF-A0A5E4R379-F1
#
_entry.id   AF-A0A5E4R379-F1
#
_cell.length_a   1.000
_cell.length_b   1.000
_cell.length_c   1.000
_cell.angle_alpha   90.00
_cell.angle_beta   90.00
_cell.angle_gamma   90.00
#
_symmetry.space_group_name_H-M   'P 1'
#
loop_
_entity.id
_entity.type
_entity.pdbx_description
1 polymer ?
#
loop_
_entity_poly.entity_id
_entity_poly.type
_entity_poly.pdbx_seq_one_letter_code
_entity_poly.pdbx_strand_id
1 'polypeptide(L)'
;MSCCKGPGYASPLDAFHNGPREELLYVVCVIHRTYTGCTEDELHHSGWNVCSSCYDKPEFKRDLLVCPSLHTSRVFVIDVGSEPRKPKLFKMVLK
;
A
#
# COMPACT_ATOMS: atom_id res chain seq x y z
N MET A 1 25.05 -14.23 1.08
CA MET A 1 23.97 -14.83 0.25
C MET A 1 22.70 -14.92 1.09
N SER A 2 21.62 -14.28 0.62
CA SER A 2 20.18 -14.47 0.92
C SER A 2 19.49 -13.10 0.89
N CYS A 3 19.42 -12.50 -0.31
CA CYS A 3 19.03 -11.09 -0.49
C CYS A 3 17.51 -10.90 -0.62
N CYS A 4 16.73 -11.95 -0.89
CA CYS A 4 15.31 -11.76 -1.22
C CYS A 4 14.52 -13.02 -0.84
N LYS A 5 14.04 -13.13 0.40
CA LYS A 5 13.01 -14.13 0.71
C LYS A 5 11.63 -13.65 0.24
N GLY A 6 11.37 -12.35 0.24
CA GLY A 6 10.11 -11.77 -0.17
C GLY A 6 9.82 -10.46 0.55
N PRO A 7 8.61 -9.91 0.39
CA PRO A 7 8.20 -8.65 1.00
C PRO A 7 8.07 -8.77 2.52
N GLY A 8 8.64 -7.80 3.26
CA GLY A 8 8.47 -7.67 4.71
C GLY A 8 9.47 -8.48 5.54
N TYR A 9 9.04 -8.92 6.73
CA TYR A 9 9.88 -9.57 7.75
C TYR A 9 9.27 -10.90 8.19
N ALA A 10 10.10 -11.85 8.62
CA ALA A 10 9.64 -13.21 8.97
C ALA A 10 8.83 -13.25 10.28
N SER A 11 9.09 -12.28 11.18
CA SER A 11 8.45 -12.21 12.48
C SER A 11 8.44 -10.76 13.01
N PRO A 12 7.63 -10.45 14.04
CA PRO A 12 7.70 -9.16 14.72
C PRO A 12 9.07 -8.82 15.30
N LEU A 13 9.81 -9.81 15.82
CA LEU A 13 11.15 -9.62 16.39
C LEU A 13 12.18 -9.29 15.30
N ASP A 14 12.06 -9.93 14.14
CA ASP A 14 12.88 -9.65 12.95
C ASP A 14 12.62 -8.22 12.44
N ALA A 15 11.36 -7.81 12.37
CA ALA A 15 10.99 -6.43 12.00
C ALA A 15 11.57 -5.40 12.98
N PHE A 16 11.57 -5.69 14.27
CA PHE A 16 12.07 -4.79 15.30
C PHE A 16 13.60 -4.59 15.22
N HIS A 17 14.36 -5.64 14.96
CA HIS A 17 15.82 -5.58 14.94
C HIS A 17 16.40 -5.20 13.57
N ASN A 18 15.78 -5.63 12.48
CA ASN A 18 16.32 -5.51 11.13
C ASN A 18 15.57 -4.51 10.24
N GLY A 19 14.42 -3.99 10.70
CA GLY A 19 13.73 -2.93 9.96
C GLY A 19 14.54 -1.65 9.91
N PRO A 20 14.62 -0.96 8.75
CA PRO A 20 15.23 0.35 8.70
C PRO A 20 14.45 1.28 9.62
N ARG A 21 15.17 2.13 10.38
CA ARG A 21 14.50 3.17 11.15
C ARG A 21 13.81 4.11 10.16
N GLU A 22 12.54 4.37 10.40
CA GLU A 22 11.78 5.32 9.61
C GLU A 22 12.47 6.69 9.65
N GLU A 23 12.89 7.21 8.49
CA GLU A 23 13.59 8.50 8.36
C GLU A 23 12.61 9.68 8.22
N LEU A 24 11.33 9.39 7.99
CA LEU A 24 10.30 10.35 7.69
C LEU A 24 9.20 10.30 8.75
N LEU A 25 8.99 11.42 9.45
CA LEU A 25 7.81 11.64 10.27
C LEU A 25 6.76 12.36 9.44
N TYR A 26 5.66 11.69 9.14
CA TYR A 26 4.53 12.31 8.44
C TYR A 26 3.80 13.29 9.36
N VAL A 27 4.08 14.58 9.20
CA VAL A 27 3.25 15.69 9.74
C VAL A 27 2.17 16.08 8.73
N VAL A 28 1.10 16.73 9.19
CA VAL A 28 -0.06 17.07 8.36
C VAL A 28 0.30 18.14 7.33
N CYS A 29 0.79 17.71 6.17
CA CYS A 29 0.96 18.50 4.97
C CYS A 29 0.48 17.68 3.78
N VAL A 30 -0.48 18.21 3.02
CA VAL A 30 -1.00 17.54 1.84
C VAL A 30 -0.04 17.80 0.68
N ILE A 31 0.83 16.83 0.40
CA ILE A 31 1.81 16.91 -0.71
C ILE A 31 1.23 16.50 -2.07
N HIS A 32 0.17 15.69 -2.07
CA HIS A 32 -0.53 15.24 -3.27
C HIS A 32 -1.96 14.81 -2.96
N ARG A 33 -2.84 14.87 -3.97
CA ARG A 33 -4.22 14.35 -3.89
C ARG A 33 -4.49 13.47 -5.11
N THR A 34 -4.83 12.22 -4.86
CA THR A 34 -5.29 11.26 -5.88
C THR A 34 -6.80 11.15 -5.78
N TYR A 35 -7.51 11.61 -6.80
CA TYR A 35 -8.97 11.58 -6.83
C TYR A 35 -9.47 10.25 -7.39
N THR A 36 -10.53 9.69 -6.82
CA THR A 36 -11.21 8.48 -7.33
C THR A 36 -11.90 8.74 -8.67
N GLY A 37 -12.28 10.00 -8.94
CA GLY A 37 -13.05 10.40 -10.12
C GLY A 37 -14.53 10.02 -10.06
N CYS A 38 -14.99 9.54 -8.91
CA CYS A 38 -16.37 9.14 -8.68
C CYS A 38 -16.93 9.81 -7.43
N THR A 39 -18.22 10.14 -7.47
CA THR A 39 -18.97 10.66 -6.33
C THR A 39 -19.59 9.53 -5.52
N GLU A 40 -20.09 9.89 -4.33
CA GLU A 40 -20.72 8.98 -3.36
C GLU A 40 -19.80 7.92 -2.76
N ASP A 41 -18.51 7.89 -3.11
CA ASP A 41 -17.57 6.94 -2.52
C ASP A 41 -17.20 7.34 -1.09
N GLU A 42 -17.52 6.47 -0.14
CA GLU A 42 -17.04 6.55 1.24
C GLU A 42 -15.78 5.69 1.41
N LEU A 43 -14.60 6.30 1.33
CA LEU A 43 -13.34 5.63 1.67
C LEU A 43 -13.14 5.66 3.19
N HIS A 44 -12.93 4.50 3.81
CA HIS A 44 -12.85 4.39 5.27
C HIS A 44 -11.63 3.59 5.74
N HIS A 45 -11.45 2.39 5.19
CA HIS A 45 -10.27 1.54 5.45
C HIS A 45 -9.53 1.27 4.14
N SER A 46 -8.22 1.08 4.25
CA SER A 46 -7.34 0.72 3.14
C SER A 46 -6.31 -0.31 3.58
N GLY A 47 -5.77 -1.04 2.63
CA GLY A 47 -4.79 -2.09 2.87
C GLY A 47 -3.82 -2.25 1.70
N TRP A 48 -2.72 -2.94 1.95
CA TRP A 48 -1.72 -3.23 0.93
C TRP A 48 -2.11 -4.47 0.11
N ASN A 49 -1.76 -4.48 -1.18
CA ASN A 49 -1.87 -5.69 -2.01
C ASN A 49 -1.01 -6.85 -1.48
N VAL A 50 0.13 -6.53 -0.86
CA VAL A 50 1.14 -7.49 -0.40
C VAL A 50 1.72 -7.01 0.93
N CYS A 51 1.98 -7.93 1.87
CA CYS A 51 2.55 -7.63 3.18
C CYS A 51 3.54 -8.72 3.61
N SER A 52 4.07 -8.64 4.84
CA SER A 52 4.95 -9.65 5.45
C SER A 52 4.36 -11.06 5.49
N SER A 53 3.05 -11.22 5.35
CA SER A 53 2.42 -12.54 5.16
C SER A 53 2.88 -13.26 3.89
N CYS A 54 3.48 -12.54 2.95
CA CYS A 54 4.10 -13.09 1.75
C CYS A 54 5.63 -13.21 1.86
N TYR A 55 6.20 -13.27 3.07
CA TYR A 55 7.64 -13.18 3.31
C TYR A 55 8.52 -14.13 2.48
N ASP A 56 8.08 -15.33 2.12
CA ASP A 56 8.86 -16.29 1.31
C ASP A 56 8.51 -16.26 -0.20
N LYS A 57 7.92 -15.15 -0.67
CA LYS A 57 7.45 -14.98 -2.05
C LYS A 57 8.07 -13.75 -2.71
N PRO A 58 9.29 -13.85 -3.27
CA PRO A 58 10.02 -12.72 -3.85
C PRO A 58 9.38 -12.17 -5.14
N GLU A 59 8.48 -12.92 -5.76
CA GLU A 59 7.69 -12.47 -6.91
C GLU A 59 6.70 -11.36 -6.57
N PHE A 60 6.37 -11.17 -5.28
CA PHE A 60 5.38 -10.20 -4.84
C PHE A 60 6.02 -8.91 -4.32
N LYS A 61 5.44 -7.79 -4.75
CA LYS A 61 5.88 -6.45 -4.36
C LYS A 61 4.73 -5.69 -3.69
N ARG A 62 5.06 -4.96 -2.63
CA ARG A 62 4.13 -4.05 -1.95
C ARG A 62 4.19 -2.68 -2.61
N ASP A 63 3.42 -2.51 -3.67
CA ASP A 63 3.40 -1.32 -4.52
C ASP A 63 2.00 -0.79 -4.84
N LEU A 64 0.95 -1.50 -4.43
CA LEU A 64 -0.44 -1.08 -4.64
C LEU A 64 -1.18 -0.94 -3.30
N LEU A 65 -1.88 0.18 -3.16
CA LEU A 65 -2.83 0.40 -2.08
C LEU A 65 -4.24 0.06 -2.57
N VAL A 66 -4.93 -0.82 -1.84
CA VAL A 66 -6.30 -1.24 -2.11
C VAL A 66 -7.24 -0.46 -1.19
N CYS A 67 -8.13 0.33 -1.80
CA CYS A 67 -9.05 1.24 -1.14
C CYS A 67 -10.49 0.89 -1.55
N PRO A 68 -11.19 0.02 -0.81
CA PRO A 68 -12.62 -0.21 -1.02
C PRO A 68 -13.44 1.00 -0.56
N SER A 69 -14.52 1.29 -1.29
CA SER A 69 -15.57 2.19 -0.84
C SER A 69 -16.65 1.42 -0.09
N LEU A 70 -16.97 1.89 1.12
CA LEU A 70 -18.01 1.30 1.96
C LEU A 70 -19.42 1.50 1.36
N HIS A 71 -19.67 2.67 0.78
CA HIS A 71 -20.99 3.02 0.25
C HIS A 71 -21.28 2.38 -1.11
N THR A 72 -20.35 2.48 -2.06
CA THR A 72 -20.59 2.11 -3.47
C THR A 72 -20.11 0.71 -3.84
N SER A 73 -19.41 0.03 -2.92
CA SER A 73 -18.75 -1.26 -3.16
C SER A 73 -17.69 -1.25 -4.28
N ARG A 74 -17.28 -0.07 -4.78
CA ARG A 74 -16.17 0.04 -5.74
C ARG A 74 -14.85 -0.25 -5.03
N VAL A 75 -13.92 -0.91 -5.72
CA VAL A 75 -12.56 -1.13 -5.22
C VAL A 75 -11.58 -0.33 -6.06
N PHE A 76 -10.92 0.64 -5.45
CA PHE A 76 -9.88 1.44 -6.06
C PHE A 76 -8.52 0.83 -5.75
N VAL A 77 -7.72 0.61 -6.79
CA VAL A 77 -6.33 0.18 -6.69
C VAL A 77 -5.45 1.37 -7.07
N ILE A 78 -4.61 1.79 -6.14
CA ILE A 78 -3.74 2.96 -6.27
C ILE A 78 -2.30 2.49 -6.36
N ASP A 79 -1.59 2.88 -7.42
CA ASP A 79 -0.15 2.66 -7.57
C ASP A 79 0.62 3.68 -6.73
N VAL A 80 1.44 3.15 -5.82
CA VAL A 80 2.41 3.90 -5.02
C VAL A 80 3.86 3.45 -5.27
N GLY A 81 4.07 2.40 -6.07
CA GLY A 81 5.40 1.86 -6.36
C GLY A 81 6.17 2.67 -7.40
N SER A 82 5.47 3.29 -8.35
CA SER A 82 6.11 4.12 -9.39
C SER A 82 6.60 5.46 -8.85
N GLU A 83 5.76 6.15 -8.09
CA GLU A 83 6.06 7.49 -7.56
C GLU A 83 5.40 7.67 -6.17
N PRO A 84 6.10 7.30 -5.07
CA PRO A 84 5.50 7.24 -3.73
C PRO A 84 4.93 8.56 -3.21
N ARG A 85 5.47 9.70 -3.67
CA ARG A 85 5.00 11.05 -3.31
C ARG A 85 3.84 11.54 -4.18
N LYS A 86 3.50 10.82 -5.25
CA LYS A 86 2.43 11.15 -6.18
C LYS A 86 1.65 9.88 -6.61
N PRO A 87 0.89 9.26 -5.69
CA PRO A 87 0.12 8.05 -6.01
C PRO A 87 -0.85 8.26 -7.17
N LYS A 88 -1.06 7.22 -7.98
CA LYS A 88 -1.92 7.29 -9.18
C LYS A 88 -2.99 6.21 -9.12
N LEU A 89 -4.20 6.52 -9.57
CA LEU A 89 -5.24 5.50 -9.71
C LEU A 89 -4.80 4.51 -10.80
N PHE A 90 -4.56 3.26 -10.40
CA PHE A 90 -4.11 2.20 -11.29
C PHE A 90 -5.31 1.49 -11.93
N LYS A 91 -6.28 1.12 -11.11
CA LYS A 91 -7.48 0.41 -11.57
C LYS A 91 -8.66 0.68 -10.66
N MET A 92 -9.83 0.77 -11.26
CA MET A 92 -11.10 0.69 -10.55
C MET A 92 -11.73 -0.66 -10.88
N VAL A 93 -12.14 -1.40 -9.86
CA VAL A 93 -12.90 -2.65 -10.01
C VAL A 93 -14.32 -2.39 -9.56
N LEU A 94 -15.26 -2.66 -10.45
CA LEU A 94 -16.69 -2.64 -10.16
C LEU A 94 -17.09 -4.05 -9.73
N LYS A 95 -18.05 -4.12 -8.80
CA LYS A 95 -18.72 -5.37 -8.47
C LYS A 95 -19.78 -5.69 -9.52
#